data_AF-A0A348V3C8-F1
#
_entry.id   AF-A0A348V3C8-F1
#
_cell.length_a   1.000
_cell.length_b   1.000
_cell.length_c   1.000
_cell.angle_alpha   90.00
_cell.angle_beta   90.00
_cell.angle_gamma   90.00
#
_symmetry.space_group_name_H-M   'P 1'
#
loop_
_entity.id
_entity.type
_entity.pdbx_description
1 polymer ?
#
loop_
_entity_poly.entity_id
_entity_poly.type
_entity_poly.pdbx_seq_one_letter_code
_entity_poly.pdbx_strand_id
1 'polypeptide(L)'
;MIKIKPKISWAFLSLLLVLVILNGCSSRRLEKTLSPEEKEFLSTVRYTITPEERKIFLQLPPTERKNFMDEFWKRRDPVPGTAINEFKEEYFIRINQANKLFGEGGKQGWLSDRGRIWITLGPPDHRETYPRGQSFYGFPVEIWHYGFYQIYFIDRFWNGNYQLDPASAQQIAEITQTQVSWNQPGGRMFEGSRALDFEVRMDRTGEGQARIVVSLPYNQIWLKAHQDRLETVIEVKIEIEDSSGKKIREDSRAVEISLTPEELKDRFNQSYDLEFQSEISGQSPFSLTVTINNKIENKKSEKKLKFDF
;
A
#
# COMPACT_ATOMS: atom_id res chain seq x y z
N MET A 1 -25.55 -42.93 -8.61
CA MET A 1 -25.14 -41.56 -8.30
C MET A 1 -25.54 -41.22 -6.86
N ILE A 2 -24.59 -41.25 -5.93
CA ILE A 2 -24.85 -40.90 -4.51
C ILE A 2 -24.54 -39.41 -4.34
N LYS A 3 -25.57 -38.58 -4.12
CA LYS A 3 -25.41 -37.15 -3.77
C LYS A 3 -25.20 -37.04 -2.26
N ILE A 4 -23.97 -36.75 -1.84
CA ILE A 4 -23.65 -36.36 -0.46
C ILE A 4 -23.90 -34.85 -0.36
N LYS A 5 -24.92 -34.43 0.41
CA LYS A 5 -25.07 -33.01 0.81
C LYS A 5 -24.29 -32.78 2.10
N PRO A 6 -23.42 -31.75 2.20
CA PRO A 6 -22.72 -31.46 3.43
C PRO A 6 -23.70 -30.89 4.45
N LYS A 7 -23.84 -31.55 5.60
CA LYS A 7 -24.53 -30.98 6.77
C LYS A 7 -23.57 -30.01 7.44
N ILE A 8 -23.66 -28.72 7.11
CA ILE A 8 -22.98 -27.69 7.89
C ILE A 8 -23.70 -27.62 9.25
N SER A 9 -23.02 -28.05 10.30
CA SER A 9 -23.54 -28.03 11.66
C SER A 9 -23.78 -26.58 12.09
N TRP A 10 -25.02 -26.24 12.43
CA TRP A 10 -25.38 -24.91 12.96
C TRP A 10 -24.62 -24.58 14.25
N ALA A 11 -24.06 -25.58 14.94
CA ALA A 11 -23.18 -25.43 16.09
C ALA A 11 -21.80 -24.83 15.73
N PHE A 12 -21.31 -25.06 14.50
CA PHE A 12 -20.05 -24.49 14.02
C PHE A 12 -20.22 -23.00 13.65
N LEU A 13 -21.36 -22.63 13.07
CA LEU A 13 -21.67 -21.23 12.75
C LEU A 13 -21.89 -20.39 14.02
N SER A 14 -22.52 -20.96 15.05
CA SER A 14 -22.73 -20.28 16.33
C SER A 14 -21.46 -20.19 17.17
N LEU A 15 -20.56 -21.17 17.11
CA LEU A 15 -19.24 -21.10 17.76
C LEU A 15 -18.34 -20.02 17.13
N LEU A 16 -18.38 -19.88 15.79
CA LEU A 16 -17.65 -18.84 15.07
C LEU A 16 -18.20 -17.43 15.41
N LEU A 17 -19.53 -17.31 15.57
CA LEU A 17 -20.19 -16.06 15.97
C LEU A 17 -19.83 -15.65 17.41
N VAL A 18 -19.73 -16.61 18.34
CA VAL A 18 -19.32 -16.36 19.73
C VAL A 18 -17.85 -15.90 19.82
N LEU A 19 -16.95 -16.46 19.01
CA LEU A 19 -15.55 -16.03 18.94
C LEU A 19 -15.39 -14.60 18.39
N VAL A 20 -16.25 -14.17 17.46
CA VAL A 20 -16.26 -12.79 16.94
C VAL A 20 -16.82 -11.81 17.98
N ILE A 21 -17.85 -12.20 18.74
CA ILE A 21 -18.47 -11.35 19.78
C ILE A 21 -17.53 -11.15 20.99
N LEU A 22 -16.77 -12.18 21.39
CA LEU A 22 -15.85 -12.08 22.54
C LEU A 22 -14.65 -11.16 22.28
N ASN A 23 -14.19 -11.03 21.02
CA ASN A 23 -13.11 -10.11 20.67
C ASN A 23 -13.53 -8.63 20.68
N GLY A 24 -14.81 -8.32 20.38
CA GLY A 24 -15.32 -6.95 20.36
C GLY A 24 -15.58 -6.34 21.76
N CYS A 25 -15.82 -7.17 22.77
CA CYS A 25 -16.09 -6.71 24.14
C CYS A 25 -14.82 -6.33 24.93
N SER A 26 -13.67 -6.92 24.58
CA SER A 26 -12.39 -6.68 25.26
C SER A 26 -11.82 -5.28 24.96
N SER A 27 -11.80 -4.88 23.68
CA SER A 27 -11.30 -3.57 23.25
C SER A 27 -12.10 -2.40 23.84
N ARG A 28 -13.42 -2.52 23.89
CA ARG A 28 -14.32 -1.51 24.50
C ARG A 28 -14.13 -1.35 26.01
N ARG A 29 -13.68 -2.40 26.72
CA ARG A 29 -13.31 -2.31 28.14
C ARG A 29 -11.99 -1.57 28.32
N LEU A 30 -11.01 -1.83 27.45
CA LEU A 30 -9.70 -1.17 27.51
C LEU A 30 -9.77 0.33 27.21
N GLU A 31 -10.67 0.77 26.33
CA GLU A 31 -10.87 2.21 26.07
C GLU A 31 -11.38 2.99 27.29
N LYS A 32 -12.08 2.34 28.23
CA LYS A 32 -12.57 2.98 29.45
C LYS A 32 -11.46 3.28 30.46
N THR A 33 -10.33 2.58 30.38
CA THR A 33 -9.19 2.77 31.29
C THR A 33 -8.22 3.85 30.81
N LEU A 34 -8.53 4.51 29.69
CA LEU A 34 -7.70 5.58 29.15
C LEU A 34 -7.87 6.89 29.92
N SER A 35 -6.76 7.58 30.17
CA SER A 35 -6.77 8.96 30.67
C SER A 35 -7.40 9.92 29.65
N PRO A 36 -7.81 11.15 30.04
CA PRO A 36 -8.30 12.15 29.09
C PRO A 36 -7.29 12.46 27.97
N GLU A 37 -6.00 12.54 28.29
CA GLU A 37 -4.92 12.76 27.33
C GLU A 37 -4.79 11.62 26.33
N GLU A 38 -4.86 10.36 26.79
CA GLU A 38 -4.79 9.18 25.94
C GLU A 38 -5.99 9.05 25.00
N LYS A 39 -7.19 9.44 25.48
CA LYS A 39 -8.40 9.52 24.65
C LYS A 39 -8.26 10.58 23.58
N GLU A 40 -7.78 11.76 23.95
CA GLU A 40 -7.57 12.85 23.02
C GLU A 40 -6.52 12.50 21.98
N PHE A 41 -5.43 11.86 22.38
CA PHE A 41 -4.43 11.33 21.46
C PHE A 41 -5.07 10.40 20.42
N LEU A 42 -5.75 9.32 20.86
CA LEU A 42 -6.39 8.37 19.94
C LEU A 42 -7.45 9.01 19.04
N SER A 43 -8.18 9.99 19.57
CA SER A 43 -9.15 10.76 18.80
C SER A 43 -8.44 11.54 17.69
N THR A 44 -7.39 12.29 18.06
CA THR A 44 -6.64 13.16 17.18
C THR A 44 -5.93 12.37 16.08
N VAL A 45 -5.26 11.26 16.39
CA VAL A 45 -4.47 10.50 15.41
C VAL A 45 -5.30 9.53 14.57
N ARG A 46 -6.63 9.54 14.68
CA ARG A 46 -7.52 8.52 14.09
C ARG A 46 -7.40 8.30 12.59
N TYR A 47 -6.91 9.30 11.85
CA TYR A 47 -6.70 9.23 10.40
C TYR A 47 -5.32 8.71 10.01
N THR A 48 -4.43 8.50 10.99
CA THR A 48 -3.02 8.12 10.78
C THR A 48 -2.61 6.86 11.54
N ILE A 49 -3.27 6.55 12.67
CA ILE A 49 -3.03 5.36 13.46
C ILE A 49 -3.60 4.12 12.75
N THR A 50 -2.82 3.05 12.67
CA THR A 50 -3.31 1.79 12.09
C THR A 50 -4.18 1.01 13.09
N PRO A 51 -4.99 0.05 12.62
CA PRO A 51 -5.72 -0.86 13.51
C PRO A 51 -4.81 -1.61 14.49
N GLU A 52 -3.63 -2.05 14.03
CA GLU A 52 -2.64 -2.78 14.84
C GLU A 52 -2.02 -1.88 15.90
N GLU A 53 -1.61 -0.67 15.53
CA GLU A 53 -1.04 0.32 16.43
C GLU A 53 -2.04 0.71 17.52
N ARG A 54 -3.30 0.94 17.14
CA ARG A 54 -4.37 1.21 18.09
C ARG A 54 -4.58 0.05 19.05
N LYS A 55 -4.56 -1.19 18.56
CA LYS A 55 -4.67 -2.39 19.39
C LYS A 55 -3.51 -2.50 20.37
N ILE A 56 -2.28 -2.28 19.92
CA ILE A 56 -1.08 -2.27 20.76
C ILE A 56 -1.23 -1.21 21.84
N PHE A 57 -1.57 0.03 21.49
CA PHE A 57 -1.73 1.13 22.45
C PHE A 57 -2.75 0.81 23.56
N LEU A 58 -3.90 0.22 23.20
CA LEU A 58 -4.92 -0.18 24.17
C LEU A 58 -4.47 -1.30 25.10
N GLN A 59 -3.55 -2.16 24.65
CA GLN A 59 -3.01 -3.28 25.42
C GLN A 59 -1.79 -2.89 26.27
N LEU A 60 -1.14 -1.76 25.98
CA LEU A 60 0.00 -1.28 26.76
C LEU A 60 -0.42 -0.90 28.19
N PRO A 61 0.44 -1.17 29.18
CA PRO A 61 0.24 -0.66 30.53
C PRO A 61 0.32 0.88 30.54
N PRO A 62 -0.36 1.58 31.46
CA PRO A 62 -0.38 3.05 31.49
C PRO A 62 1.01 3.70 31.50
N THR A 63 2.00 3.05 32.11
CA THR A 63 3.40 3.53 32.18
C THR A 63 4.09 3.59 30.82
N GLU A 64 3.68 2.76 29.85
CA GLU A 64 4.30 2.67 28.51
C GLU A 64 3.57 3.50 27.44
N ARG A 65 2.35 3.96 27.73
CA ARG A 65 1.50 4.65 26.74
C ARG A 65 2.07 6.01 26.31
N LYS A 66 2.68 6.75 27.23
CA LYS A 66 3.34 8.02 26.90
C LYS A 66 4.51 7.80 25.94
N ASN A 67 5.35 6.81 26.21
CA ASN A 67 6.45 6.44 25.32
C ASN A 67 5.93 6.04 23.93
N PHE A 68 4.83 5.29 23.85
CA PHE A 68 4.19 4.99 22.57
C PHE A 68 3.74 6.26 21.83
N MET A 69 3.15 7.24 22.52
CA MET A 69 2.70 8.50 21.89
C MET A 69 3.87 9.31 21.33
N ASP A 70 4.99 9.36 22.04
CA ASP A 70 6.20 10.05 21.60
C ASP A 70 6.83 9.34 20.41
N GLU A 71 7.02 8.03 20.52
CA GLU A 71 7.54 7.19 19.44
C GLU A 71 6.59 7.19 18.25
N PHE A 72 5.27 7.32 18.43
CA PHE A 72 4.27 7.38 17.36
C PHE A 72 4.54 8.51 16.37
N TRP A 73 4.93 9.67 16.88
CA TRP A 73 5.25 10.85 16.07
C TRP A 73 6.66 10.79 15.54
N LYS A 74 7.64 10.48 16.40
CA LYS A 74 9.06 10.42 16.03
C LYS A 74 9.32 9.53 14.83
N ARG A 75 8.66 8.38 14.76
CA ARG A 75 8.79 7.48 13.61
C ARG A 75 8.24 8.08 12.31
N ARG A 76 7.24 8.98 12.38
CA ARG A 76 6.61 9.68 11.24
C ARG A 76 7.34 10.96 10.86
N ASP A 77 8.51 11.21 11.44
CA ASP A 77 9.37 12.33 11.09
C ASP A 77 10.02 12.11 9.72
N PRO A 78 9.69 12.93 8.70
CA PRO A 78 10.30 12.78 7.37
C PRO A 78 11.74 13.25 7.33
N VAL A 79 12.17 14.13 8.25
CA VAL A 79 13.54 14.68 8.28
C VAL A 79 14.14 14.50 9.67
N PRO A 80 14.51 13.26 10.05
CA PRO A 80 15.13 13.00 11.34
C PRO A 80 16.41 13.84 11.51
N GLY A 81 16.42 14.76 12.48
CA GLY A 81 17.55 15.63 12.77
C GLY A 81 17.21 17.12 12.82
N THR A 82 16.02 17.52 12.38
CA THR A 82 15.47 18.85 12.68
C THR A 82 14.89 18.85 14.11
N ALA A 83 14.73 20.05 14.69
CA ALA A 83 14.15 20.20 16.02
C ALA A 83 12.61 19.98 16.02
N ILE A 84 12.00 19.89 14.84
CA ILE A 84 10.55 19.92 14.64
C ILE A 84 10.19 18.74 13.75
N ASN A 85 9.15 18.00 14.12
CA ASN A 85 8.60 16.96 13.27
C ASN A 85 7.63 17.58 12.26
N GLU A 86 8.04 17.74 11.01
CA GLU A 86 7.29 18.48 10.00
C GLU A 86 5.96 17.80 9.66
N PHE A 87 5.92 16.45 9.67
CA PHE A 87 4.69 15.70 9.47
C PHE A 87 3.65 15.99 10.56
N LYS A 88 4.08 15.98 11.83
CA LYS A 88 3.21 16.27 12.97
C LYS A 88 2.67 17.69 12.87
N GLU A 89 3.53 18.66 12.58
CA GLU A 89 3.12 20.07 12.44
C GLU A 89 2.08 20.24 11.33
N GLU A 90 2.37 19.75 10.12
CA GLU A 90 1.45 19.80 8.98
C GLU A 90 0.13 19.08 9.28
N TYR A 91 0.17 17.93 9.96
CA TYR A 91 -1.03 17.21 10.38
C TYR A 91 -1.95 18.07 11.26
N PHE A 92 -1.39 18.74 12.27
CA PHE A 92 -2.15 19.64 13.14
C PHE A 92 -2.60 20.92 12.42
N ILE A 93 -1.80 21.44 11.49
CA ILE A 93 -2.22 22.55 10.61
C ILE A 93 -3.47 22.16 9.82
N ARG A 94 -3.48 20.95 9.22
CA ARG A 94 -4.64 20.45 8.46
C ARG A 94 -5.87 20.22 9.33
N ILE A 95 -5.72 19.73 10.56
CA ILE A 95 -6.84 19.64 11.52
C ILE A 95 -7.43 21.03 11.77
N ASN A 96 -6.58 22.03 12.03
CA ASN A 96 -7.02 23.40 12.28
C ASN A 96 -7.71 24.03 11.06
N GLN A 97 -7.17 23.81 9.87
CA GLN A 97 -7.81 24.23 8.62
C GLN A 97 -9.15 23.54 8.41
N ALA A 98 -9.23 22.22 8.59
CA ALA A 98 -10.47 21.47 8.47
C ALA A 98 -11.55 21.99 9.43
N ASN A 99 -11.18 22.35 10.66
CA ASN A 99 -12.09 22.98 11.62
C ASN A 99 -12.62 24.33 11.16
N LYS A 100 -11.76 25.17 10.59
CA LYS A 100 -12.15 26.48 10.06
C LYS A 100 -13.05 26.38 8.84
N LEU A 101 -12.78 25.41 7.96
CA LEU A 101 -13.44 25.30 6.66
C LEU A 101 -14.73 24.48 6.70
N PHE A 102 -14.81 23.46 7.57
CA PHE A 102 -15.87 22.45 7.52
C PHE A 102 -16.60 22.26 8.85
N GLY A 103 -16.44 23.19 9.80
CA GLY A 103 -17.15 23.20 11.07
C GLY A 103 -18.61 23.62 10.89
N GLU A 104 -19.49 22.65 10.67
CA GLU A 104 -20.93 22.88 10.43
C GLU A 104 -21.80 21.95 11.30
N GLY A 105 -23.05 22.34 11.57
CA GLY A 105 -24.03 21.48 12.28
C GLY A 105 -23.63 21.09 13.71
N GLY A 106 -22.84 21.92 14.40
CA GLY A 106 -22.38 21.66 15.77
C GLY A 106 -21.29 20.60 15.91
N LYS A 107 -20.72 20.13 14.78
CA LYS A 107 -19.58 19.20 14.76
C LYS A 107 -18.31 19.95 14.40
N GLN A 108 -17.19 19.52 14.97
CA GLN A 108 -15.89 20.04 14.57
C GLN A 108 -15.55 19.59 13.15
N GLY A 109 -15.03 20.51 12.33
CA GLY A 109 -14.83 20.25 10.90
C GLY A 109 -13.86 19.11 10.61
N TRP A 110 -12.87 18.88 11.46
CA TRP A 110 -11.95 17.75 11.35
C TRP A 110 -12.65 16.37 11.44
N LEU A 111 -13.85 16.30 12.02
CA LEU A 111 -14.68 15.08 12.09
C LEU A 111 -15.66 14.92 10.93
N SER A 112 -15.78 15.92 10.06
CA SER A 112 -16.62 15.84 8.85
C SER A 112 -15.95 14.99 7.76
N ASP A 113 -16.72 14.54 6.78
CA ASP A 113 -16.15 13.81 5.64
C ASP A 113 -15.19 14.69 4.83
N ARG A 114 -15.53 15.97 4.60
CA ARG A 114 -14.63 16.95 3.97
C ARG A 114 -13.34 17.13 4.78
N GLY A 115 -13.45 17.29 6.10
CA GLY A 115 -12.30 17.42 6.99
C GLY A 115 -11.41 16.20 7.01
N ARG A 116 -12.00 15.00 7.02
CA ARG A 116 -11.25 13.74 6.88
C ARG A 116 -10.41 13.75 5.61
N ILE A 117 -11.01 14.05 4.45
CA ILE A 117 -10.30 14.06 3.16
C ILE A 117 -9.22 15.13 3.13
N TRP A 118 -9.50 16.33 3.65
CA TRP A 118 -8.51 17.41 3.78
C TRP A 118 -7.30 17.01 4.62
N ILE A 119 -7.51 16.30 5.73
CA ILE A 119 -6.42 15.84 6.60
C ILE A 119 -5.61 14.76 5.91
N THR A 120 -6.27 13.78 5.28
CA THR A 120 -5.59 12.61 4.68
C THR A 120 -4.91 12.91 3.35
N LEU A 121 -5.53 13.71 2.48
CA LEU A 121 -5.04 14.01 1.13
C LEU A 121 -4.44 15.41 1.01
N GLY A 122 -4.69 16.29 1.97
CA GLY A 122 -4.35 17.71 1.85
C GLY A 122 -5.40 18.51 1.08
N PRO A 123 -5.14 19.80 0.82
CA PRO A 123 -6.01 20.63 -0.01
C PRO A 123 -6.12 20.06 -1.44
N PRO A 124 -7.31 20.07 -2.06
CA PRO A 124 -7.46 19.76 -3.48
C PRO A 124 -6.87 20.87 -4.36
N ASP A 125 -6.58 20.53 -5.62
CA ASP A 125 -6.12 21.49 -6.63
C ASP A 125 -7.20 22.53 -6.94
N HIS A 126 -8.45 22.07 -6.99
CA HIS A 126 -9.61 22.90 -7.29
C HIS A 126 -10.85 22.41 -6.54
N ARG A 127 -11.73 23.36 -6.15
CA ARG A 127 -13.01 23.09 -5.50
C ARG A 127 -14.13 23.78 -6.25
N GLU A 128 -15.14 23.02 -6.64
CA GLU A 128 -16.39 23.55 -7.15
C GLU A 128 -17.47 23.40 -6.10
N THR A 129 -18.23 24.47 -5.86
CA THR A 129 -19.34 24.45 -4.92
C THR A 129 -20.62 24.82 -5.64
N TYR A 130 -21.62 23.95 -5.52
CA TYR A 130 -22.95 24.13 -6.08
C TYR A 130 -23.96 24.11 -4.93
N PRO A 131 -24.22 25.24 -4.25
CA PRO A 131 -25.11 25.29 -3.08
C PRO A 131 -26.56 24.93 -3.37
N ARG A 132 -26.97 24.90 -4.64
CA ARG A 132 -28.31 24.48 -5.09
C ARG A 132 -28.28 23.30 -6.07
N GLY A 133 -27.19 22.54 -6.05
CA GLY A 133 -26.94 21.42 -6.96
C GLY A 133 -26.47 21.83 -8.35
N GLN A 134 -25.94 20.86 -9.10
CA GLN A 134 -25.51 21.03 -10.49
C GLN A 134 -26.70 21.08 -11.48
N SER A 135 -27.87 20.59 -11.05
CA SER A 135 -29.11 20.63 -11.80
C SER A 135 -30.24 21.18 -10.94
N PHE A 136 -31.34 21.56 -11.58
CA PHE A 136 -32.49 22.15 -10.89
C PHE A 136 -33.10 21.24 -9.79
N TYR A 137 -32.95 19.92 -9.92
CA TYR A 137 -33.40 18.93 -8.94
C TYR A 137 -32.24 18.33 -8.10
N GLY A 138 -31.05 18.92 -8.19
CA GLY A 138 -29.86 18.43 -7.50
C GLY A 138 -29.78 18.87 -6.04
N PHE A 139 -29.15 18.05 -5.22
CA PHE A 139 -28.75 18.43 -3.86
C PHE A 139 -27.52 19.35 -3.90
N PRO A 140 -27.29 20.18 -2.87
CA PRO A 140 -26.05 20.91 -2.72
C PRO A 140 -24.85 19.96 -2.82
N VAL A 141 -23.90 20.28 -3.68
CA VAL A 141 -22.74 19.43 -3.95
C VAL A 141 -21.46 20.25 -3.96
N GLU A 142 -20.40 19.66 -3.43
CA GLU A 142 -19.05 20.17 -3.52
C GLU A 142 -18.18 19.13 -4.23
N ILE A 143 -17.43 19.54 -5.25
CA ILE A 143 -16.56 18.67 -6.05
C ILE A 143 -15.13 19.10 -5.83
N TRP A 144 -14.30 18.17 -5.38
CA TRP A 144 -12.87 18.40 -5.15
C TRP A 144 -12.07 17.66 -6.21
N HIS A 145 -11.14 18.36 -6.85
CA HIS A 145 -10.27 17.81 -7.88
C HIS A 145 -8.88 17.55 -7.31
N TYR A 146 -8.40 16.32 -7.49
CA TYR A 146 -7.03 15.89 -7.18
C TYR A 146 -6.44 15.28 -8.45
N GLY A 147 -5.74 16.09 -9.25
CA GLY A 147 -5.34 15.73 -10.60
C GLY A 147 -6.54 15.34 -11.46
N PHE A 148 -6.55 14.08 -11.91
CA PHE A 148 -7.64 13.53 -12.72
C PHE A 148 -8.76 12.87 -11.91
N TYR A 149 -8.65 12.83 -10.58
CA TYR A 149 -9.66 12.28 -9.69
C TYR A 149 -10.62 13.35 -9.19
N GLN A 150 -11.90 13.01 -9.11
CA GLN A 150 -12.95 13.87 -8.58
C GLN A 150 -13.61 13.22 -7.37
N ILE A 151 -13.67 13.98 -6.28
CA ILE A 151 -14.32 13.57 -5.05
C ILE A 151 -15.57 14.42 -4.87
N TYR A 152 -16.71 13.76 -4.74
CA TYR A 152 -18.01 14.40 -4.59
C TYR A 152 -18.44 14.36 -3.13
N PHE A 153 -18.86 15.51 -2.61
CA PHE A 153 -19.54 15.62 -1.32
C PHE A 153 -20.94 16.18 -1.52
N ILE A 154 -21.95 15.54 -0.94
CA ILE A 154 -23.36 15.85 -1.17
C ILE A 154 -24.03 16.11 0.18
N ASP A 155 -24.68 17.26 0.30
CA ASP A 155 -25.57 17.56 1.42
C ASP A 155 -27.00 17.11 1.08
N ARG A 156 -27.32 15.87 1.43
CA ARG A 156 -28.64 15.27 1.13
C ARG A 156 -29.75 15.83 2.01
N PHE A 157 -29.41 16.56 3.07
CA PHE A 157 -30.35 17.02 4.11
C PHE A 157 -30.49 18.54 4.17
N TRP A 158 -29.79 19.28 3.30
CA TRP A 158 -29.83 20.74 3.23
C TRP A 158 -29.49 21.42 4.57
N ASN A 159 -28.53 20.84 5.30
CA ASN A 159 -28.14 21.31 6.63
C ASN A 159 -26.65 21.69 6.72
N GLY A 160 -25.94 21.74 5.59
CA GLY A 160 -24.51 22.01 5.50
C GLY A 160 -23.63 20.78 5.78
N ASN A 161 -24.20 19.65 6.19
CA ASN A 161 -23.41 18.44 6.41
C ASN A 161 -23.19 17.68 5.10
N TYR A 162 -22.24 18.16 4.32
CA TYR A 162 -21.76 17.50 3.11
C TYR A 162 -21.12 16.15 3.43
N GLN A 163 -21.72 15.07 2.93
CA GLN A 163 -21.25 13.70 3.12
C GLN A 163 -20.54 13.19 1.86
N LEU A 164 -19.53 12.36 2.04
CA LEU A 164 -18.80 11.76 0.93
C LEU A 164 -19.73 10.86 0.09
N ASP A 165 -19.74 11.06 -1.22
CA ASP A 165 -20.50 10.21 -2.12
C ASP A 165 -19.93 8.77 -2.14
N PRO A 166 -20.77 7.71 -2.11
CA PRO A 166 -20.29 6.34 -2.09
C PRO A 166 -19.37 5.95 -3.26
N ALA A 167 -19.59 6.49 -4.46
CA ALA A 167 -18.73 6.19 -5.61
C ALA A 167 -17.33 6.77 -5.41
N SER A 168 -17.24 7.98 -4.87
CA SER A 168 -15.96 8.58 -4.46
C SER A 168 -15.33 7.85 -3.27
N ALA A 169 -16.13 7.29 -2.35
CA ALA A 169 -15.61 6.54 -1.20
C ALA A 169 -14.82 5.28 -1.61
N GLN A 170 -15.22 4.59 -2.68
CA GLN A 170 -14.46 3.47 -3.23
C GLN A 170 -13.10 3.92 -3.77
N GLN A 171 -13.08 4.98 -4.58
CA GLN A 171 -11.85 5.56 -5.13
C GLN A 171 -10.91 6.03 -4.01
N ILE A 172 -11.46 6.68 -2.98
CA ILE A 172 -10.69 7.11 -1.81
C ILE A 172 -10.16 5.93 -1.02
N ALA A 173 -10.90 4.81 -0.91
CA ALA A 173 -10.38 3.63 -0.23
C ALA A 173 -9.12 3.12 -0.93
N GLU A 174 -9.09 3.11 -2.26
CA GLU A 174 -7.93 2.73 -3.06
C GLU A 174 -6.78 3.74 -2.89
N ILE A 175 -7.06 5.05 -3.00
CA ILE A 175 -6.07 6.12 -2.81
C ILE A 175 -5.50 6.10 -1.38
N THR A 176 -6.36 5.93 -0.38
CA THR A 176 -5.97 5.94 1.04
C THR A 176 -5.19 4.67 1.39
N GLN A 177 -5.56 3.49 0.88
CA GLN A 177 -4.77 2.27 1.06
C GLN A 177 -3.36 2.46 0.47
N THR A 178 -3.28 3.08 -0.69
CA THR A 178 -2.03 3.46 -1.33
C THR A 178 -1.27 4.45 -0.43
N GLN A 179 -1.85 5.60 -0.07
CA GLN A 179 -1.23 6.64 0.77
C GLN A 179 -0.80 6.14 2.15
N VAL A 180 -1.60 5.29 2.81
CA VAL A 180 -1.25 4.65 4.09
C VAL A 180 -0.05 3.72 3.92
N SER A 181 0.08 3.04 2.78
CA SER A 181 1.29 2.26 2.47
C SER A 181 2.54 3.14 2.25
N TRP A 182 2.37 4.37 1.74
CA TRP A 182 3.47 5.33 1.52
C TRP A 182 3.88 6.08 2.80
N ASN A 183 2.92 6.38 3.70
CA ASN A 183 3.10 7.18 4.91
C ASN A 183 3.36 6.33 6.19
N GLN A 184 3.78 5.06 6.06
CA GLN A 184 4.18 4.25 7.22
C GLN A 184 5.54 4.72 7.75
N PRO A 185 5.62 5.07 9.03
CA PRO A 185 6.86 5.50 9.65
C PRO A 185 7.84 4.36 9.95
N GLY A 186 9.01 4.37 9.28
CA GLY A 186 10.25 3.78 9.77
C GLY A 186 10.29 2.28 10.13
N GLY A 187 9.28 1.45 9.84
CA GLY A 187 9.28 0.10 10.43
C GLY A 187 8.21 -0.89 9.98
N ARG A 188 7.77 -0.78 8.72
CA ARG A 188 7.56 -1.89 7.78
C ARG A 188 7.50 -1.21 6.42
N MET A 189 8.67 -0.78 5.93
CA MET A 189 8.94 -0.96 4.51
C MET A 189 8.46 -2.37 4.25
N PHE A 190 7.40 -2.49 3.48
CA PHE A 190 6.75 -3.74 3.12
C PHE A 190 7.82 -4.86 3.19
N GLU A 191 7.67 -5.81 4.10
CA GLU A 191 8.23 -7.14 3.84
C GLU A 191 7.51 -7.58 2.57
N GLY A 192 8.06 -7.15 1.44
CA GLY A 192 7.52 -7.24 0.12
C GLY A 192 6.86 -5.99 -0.48
N SER A 193 7.60 -4.95 -0.93
CA SER A 193 7.46 -4.66 -2.38
C SER A 193 7.65 -6.05 -2.96
N ARG A 194 6.53 -6.72 -3.30
CA ARG A 194 6.51 -8.18 -3.43
C ARG A 194 7.75 -8.49 -4.24
N ALA A 195 8.61 -9.38 -3.73
CA ALA A 195 9.85 -9.72 -4.42
C ALA A 195 9.48 -9.78 -5.90
N LEU A 196 10.04 -8.84 -6.70
CA LEU A 196 9.62 -8.53 -8.06
C LEU A 196 9.12 -9.81 -8.72
N ASP A 197 7.83 -9.86 -9.08
CA ASP A 197 7.21 -11.07 -9.62
C ASP A 197 7.43 -11.09 -11.13
N PHE A 198 8.56 -11.64 -11.53
CA PHE A 198 8.99 -11.73 -12.92
C PHE A 198 8.53 -13.03 -13.57
N GLU A 199 8.30 -13.01 -14.87
CA GLU A 199 8.11 -14.25 -15.62
C GLU A 199 9.45 -14.78 -16.14
N VAL A 200 9.56 -16.11 -16.18
CA VAL A 200 10.67 -16.78 -16.86
C VAL A 200 10.07 -17.71 -17.90
N ARG A 201 10.49 -17.53 -19.15
CA ARG A 201 10.17 -18.44 -20.25
C ARG A 201 11.46 -19.07 -20.74
N MET A 202 11.38 -20.32 -21.13
CA MET A 202 12.52 -21.04 -21.67
C MET A 202 12.09 -21.82 -22.90
N ASP A 203 12.76 -21.56 -24.02
CA ASP A 203 12.51 -22.21 -25.29
C ASP A 203 13.73 -23.03 -25.71
N ARG A 204 13.51 -24.25 -26.20
CA ARG A 204 14.57 -25.06 -26.80
C ARG A 204 14.83 -24.52 -28.22
N THR A 205 16.09 -24.19 -28.49
CA THR A 205 16.51 -23.57 -29.76
C THR A 205 17.37 -24.50 -30.62
N GLY A 206 17.87 -25.60 -30.05
CA GLY A 206 18.64 -26.65 -30.72
C GLY A 206 19.00 -27.78 -29.74
N GLU A 207 19.73 -28.80 -30.21
CA GLU A 207 20.29 -29.82 -29.31
C GLU A 207 21.24 -29.17 -28.30
N GLY A 208 20.98 -29.38 -27.02
CA GLY A 208 21.68 -28.72 -25.92
C GLY A 208 21.57 -27.19 -25.87
N GLN A 209 20.68 -26.51 -26.60
CA GLN A 209 20.60 -25.04 -26.62
C GLN A 209 19.25 -24.50 -26.14
N ALA A 210 19.26 -23.62 -25.14
CA ALA A 210 18.08 -22.97 -24.60
C ALA A 210 18.16 -21.43 -24.70
N ARG A 211 17.03 -20.81 -25.03
CA ARG A 211 16.79 -19.38 -24.86
C ARG A 211 15.98 -19.17 -23.60
N ILE A 212 16.49 -18.39 -22.66
CA ILE A 212 15.83 -18.04 -21.41
C ILE A 212 15.46 -16.56 -21.48
N VAL A 213 14.18 -16.26 -21.34
CA VAL A 213 13.64 -14.89 -21.30
C VAL A 213 13.15 -14.60 -19.90
N VAL A 214 13.73 -13.58 -19.27
CA VAL A 214 13.32 -13.06 -17.97
C VAL A 214 12.58 -11.75 -18.19
N SER A 215 11.28 -11.72 -17.91
CA SER A 215 10.41 -10.56 -18.15
C SER A 215 10.13 -9.81 -16.86
N LEU A 216 10.51 -8.53 -16.81
CA LEU A 216 10.36 -7.65 -15.64
C LEU A 216 9.23 -6.63 -15.88
N PRO A 217 8.06 -6.76 -15.25
CA PRO A 217 6.97 -5.80 -15.44
C PRO A 217 7.33 -4.41 -14.90
N TYR A 218 7.18 -3.35 -15.69
CA TYR A 218 7.57 -1.99 -15.26
C TYR A 218 6.78 -1.52 -14.03
N ASN A 219 5.50 -1.88 -13.90
CA ASN A 219 4.68 -1.58 -12.72
C ASN A 219 5.10 -2.32 -11.44
N GLN A 220 6.07 -3.24 -11.51
CA GLN A 220 6.63 -3.94 -10.36
C GLN A 220 8.09 -3.55 -10.07
N ILE A 221 8.70 -2.71 -10.91
CA ILE A 221 10.07 -2.26 -10.72
C ILE A 221 10.07 -1.04 -9.80
N TRP A 222 10.78 -1.15 -8.69
CA TRP A 222 11.02 -0.01 -7.82
C TRP A 222 12.06 0.93 -8.43
N LEU A 223 11.63 2.18 -8.64
CA LEU A 223 12.44 3.27 -9.19
C LEU A 223 12.59 4.37 -8.14
N LYS A 224 13.78 4.98 -8.08
CA LYS A 224 14.05 6.14 -7.23
C LYS A 224 14.06 7.39 -8.08
N ALA A 225 13.36 8.43 -7.65
CA ALA A 225 13.43 9.72 -8.30
C ALA A 225 14.82 10.35 -8.10
N HIS A 226 15.43 10.78 -9.20
CA HIS A 226 16.65 11.57 -9.24
C HIS A 226 16.47 12.66 -10.29
N GLN A 227 16.31 13.92 -9.82
CA GLN A 227 15.96 15.07 -10.66
C GLN A 227 14.64 14.87 -11.41
N ASP A 228 14.66 14.90 -12.74
CA ASP A 228 13.52 14.71 -13.65
C ASP A 228 13.36 13.26 -14.12
N ARG A 229 14.15 12.32 -13.57
CA ARG A 229 14.13 10.90 -13.96
C ARG A 229 13.85 9.97 -12.78
N LEU A 230 13.39 8.78 -13.12
CA LEU A 230 13.12 7.64 -12.26
C LEU A 230 14.13 6.54 -12.60
N GLU A 231 14.98 6.20 -11.64
CA GLU A 231 16.19 5.40 -11.89
C GLU A 231 16.27 4.16 -10.99
N THR A 232 16.81 3.07 -11.53
CA THR A 232 17.20 1.89 -10.75
C THR A 232 18.24 1.03 -11.45
N VAL A 233 18.88 0.14 -10.67
CA VAL A 233 19.81 -0.87 -11.18
C VAL A 233 19.33 -2.24 -10.74
N ILE A 234 19.03 -3.09 -11.72
CA ILE A 234 18.58 -4.47 -11.51
C ILE A 234 19.66 -5.43 -11.98
N GLU A 235 20.13 -6.28 -11.08
CA GLU A 235 21.03 -7.38 -11.41
C GLU A 235 20.23 -8.68 -11.54
N VAL A 236 20.24 -9.28 -12.73
CA VAL A 236 19.60 -10.57 -13.03
C VAL A 236 20.68 -11.62 -13.20
N LYS A 237 20.61 -12.68 -12.42
CA LYS A 237 21.51 -13.83 -12.45
C LYS A 237 20.74 -15.09 -12.79
N ILE A 238 21.29 -15.91 -13.67
CA ILE A 238 20.79 -17.25 -13.98
C ILE A 238 21.83 -18.29 -13.59
N GLU A 239 21.37 -19.42 -13.09
CA GLU A 239 22.20 -20.57 -12.72
C GLU A 239 21.50 -21.85 -13.14
N ILE A 240 22.23 -22.73 -13.83
CA ILE A 240 21.72 -24.04 -14.27
C ILE A 240 22.54 -25.13 -13.59
N GLU A 241 21.86 -26.06 -12.93
CA GLU A 241 22.44 -27.24 -12.29
C GLU A 241 21.89 -28.52 -12.92
N ASP A 242 22.70 -29.57 -13.00
CA ASP A 242 22.23 -30.91 -13.38
C ASP A 242 21.66 -31.69 -12.17
N SER A 243 21.18 -32.90 -12.41
CA SER A 243 20.57 -33.73 -11.35
C SER A 243 21.52 -34.18 -10.25
N SER A 244 22.85 -34.11 -10.47
CA SER A 244 23.87 -34.36 -9.45
C SER A 244 24.16 -33.14 -8.57
N GLY A 245 23.57 -31.99 -8.88
CA GLY A 245 23.87 -30.71 -8.25
C GLY A 245 25.12 -30.04 -8.81
N LYS A 246 25.67 -30.54 -9.93
CA LYS A 246 26.80 -29.90 -10.59
C LYS A 246 26.29 -28.67 -11.34
N LYS A 247 26.87 -27.50 -11.02
CA LYS A 247 26.61 -26.26 -11.75
C LYS A 247 27.12 -26.38 -13.20
N ILE A 248 26.20 -26.31 -14.15
CA ILE A 248 26.46 -26.38 -15.59
C ILE A 248 26.73 -25.00 -16.17
N ARG A 249 25.97 -23.99 -15.72
CA ARG A 249 26.10 -22.61 -16.20
C ARG A 249 25.77 -21.60 -15.12
N GLU A 250 26.41 -20.45 -15.20
CA GLU A 250 26.13 -19.26 -14.41
C GLU A 250 26.33 -18.04 -15.31
N ASP A 251 25.36 -17.13 -15.35
CA ASP A 251 25.46 -15.86 -16.08
C ASP A 251 24.74 -14.76 -15.29
N SER A 252 25.15 -13.51 -15.46
CA SER A 252 24.57 -12.37 -14.77
C SER A 252 24.65 -11.11 -15.61
N ARG A 253 23.60 -10.29 -15.57
CA ARG A 253 23.53 -8.99 -16.23
C ARG A 253 22.97 -7.93 -15.29
N ALA A 254 23.61 -6.76 -15.28
CA ALA A 254 23.06 -5.57 -14.66
C ALA A 254 22.37 -4.72 -15.72
N VAL A 255 21.18 -4.22 -15.39
CA VAL A 255 20.39 -3.31 -16.23
C VAL A 255 20.16 -2.03 -15.46
N GLU A 256 20.54 -0.92 -16.09
CA GLU A 256 20.23 0.42 -15.61
C GLU A 256 18.94 0.88 -16.30
N ILE A 257 17.91 1.15 -15.50
CA ILE A 257 16.63 1.68 -15.99
C ILE A 257 16.60 3.13 -15.55
N SER A 258 16.50 4.05 -16.50
CA SER A 258 16.32 5.49 -16.25
C SER A 258 15.26 6.00 -17.22
N LEU A 259 14.12 6.43 -16.66
CA LEU A 259 12.91 6.82 -17.38
C LEU A 259 12.42 8.18 -16.87
N THR A 260 11.81 8.97 -17.74
CA THR A 260 10.96 10.09 -17.30
C THR A 260 9.62 9.56 -16.75
N PRO A 261 8.89 10.33 -15.95
CA PRO A 261 7.54 9.97 -15.51
C PRO A 261 6.58 9.66 -16.68
N GLU A 262 6.69 10.40 -17.78
CA GLU A 262 5.91 10.20 -19.00
C GLU A 262 6.25 8.86 -19.67
N GLU A 263 7.54 8.52 -19.80
CA GLU A 263 7.98 7.24 -20.35
C GLU A 263 7.53 6.06 -19.49
N LEU A 264 7.53 6.22 -18.16
CA LEU A 264 7.01 5.19 -17.26
C LEU A 264 5.50 4.99 -17.43
N LYS A 265 4.74 6.08 -17.61
CA LYS A 265 3.29 6.01 -17.85
C LYS A 265 2.97 5.21 -19.12
N ASP A 266 3.69 5.46 -20.20
CA ASP A 266 3.49 4.77 -21.48
C ASP A 266 3.87 3.28 -21.40
N ARG A 267 4.86 2.95 -20.56
CA ARG A 267 5.38 1.59 -20.37
C ARG A 267 4.79 0.86 -19.17
N PHE A 268 3.89 1.48 -18.41
CA PHE A 268 3.44 1.00 -17.10
C PHE A 268 2.92 -0.45 -17.14
N ASN A 269 2.20 -0.83 -18.20
CA ASN A 269 1.65 -2.16 -18.39
C ASN A 269 2.53 -3.09 -19.26
N GLN A 270 3.76 -2.70 -19.56
CA GLN A 270 4.72 -3.45 -20.36
C GLN A 270 5.77 -4.14 -19.48
N SER A 271 6.60 -4.98 -20.08
CA SER A 271 7.73 -5.65 -19.43
C SER A 271 9.05 -5.28 -20.09
N TYR A 272 10.13 -5.30 -19.30
CA TYR A 272 11.51 -5.28 -19.77
C TYR A 272 12.00 -6.73 -19.88
N ASP A 273 12.26 -7.18 -21.10
CA ASP A 273 12.66 -8.57 -21.37
C ASP A 273 14.18 -8.70 -21.48
N LEU A 274 14.74 -9.65 -20.71
CA LEU A 274 16.16 -9.99 -20.69
C LEU A 274 16.36 -11.38 -21.26
N GLU A 275 17.19 -11.48 -22.29
CA GLU A 275 17.45 -12.74 -22.96
C GLU A 275 18.84 -13.29 -22.65
N PHE A 276 18.87 -14.56 -22.27
CA PHE A 276 20.08 -15.35 -22.06
C PHE A 276 20.08 -16.54 -23.01
N GLN A 277 21.21 -16.76 -23.67
CA GLN A 277 21.45 -17.98 -24.44
C GLN A 277 22.35 -18.90 -23.62
N SER A 278 21.94 -20.16 -23.48
CA SER A 278 22.71 -21.15 -22.72
C SER A 278 22.82 -22.46 -23.48
N GLU A 279 24.02 -23.03 -23.43
CA GLU A 279 24.28 -24.42 -23.78
C GLU A 279 24.10 -25.29 -22.53
N ILE A 280 23.35 -26.38 -22.65
CA ILE A 280 22.93 -27.27 -21.58
C ILE A 280 23.40 -28.67 -21.93
N SER A 281 24.31 -29.18 -21.10
CA SER A 281 24.86 -30.53 -21.20
C SER A 281 25.00 -31.11 -19.81
N GLY A 282 24.62 -32.37 -19.61
CA GLY A 282 24.72 -33.03 -18.30
C GLY A 282 23.61 -34.04 -18.08
N GLN A 283 23.35 -34.36 -16.81
CA GLN A 283 22.34 -35.34 -16.42
C GLN A 283 21.00 -34.68 -16.13
N SER A 284 19.97 -35.05 -16.89
CA SER A 284 18.58 -34.65 -16.62
C SER A 284 18.07 -35.26 -15.31
N PRO A 285 17.08 -34.65 -14.62
CA PRO A 285 16.50 -33.32 -14.85
C PRO A 285 17.45 -32.19 -14.43
N PHE A 286 17.41 -31.09 -15.17
CA PHE A 286 18.11 -29.86 -14.85
C PHE A 286 17.28 -28.95 -13.95
N SER A 287 17.94 -28.02 -13.27
CA SER A 287 17.27 -26.94 -12.55
C SER A 287 17.84 -25.58 -12.92
N LEU A 288 16.96 -24.65 -13.30
CA LEU A 288 17.27 -23.25 -13.58
C LEU A 288 16.84 -22.42 -12.36
N THR A 289 17.79 -21.72 -11.76
CA THR A 289 17.55 -20.72 -10.72
C THR A 289 17.77 -19.34 -11.32
N VAL A 290 16.75 -18.50 -11.30
CA VAL A 290 16.85 -17.08 -11.68
C VAL A 290 16.76 -16.25 -10.42
N THR A 291 17.77 -15.43 -10.18
CA THR A 291 17.86 -14.48 -9.07
C THR A 291 17.82 -13.06 -9.61
N ILE A 292 16.96 -12.22 -9.06
CA ILE A 292 16.89 -10.78 -9.36
C ILE A 292 17.23 -10.01 -8.11
N ASN A 293 18.13 -9.04 -8.22
CA ASN A 293 18.56 -8.19 -7.13
C ASN A 293 18.37 -6.72 -7.53
N ASN A 294 17.47 -6.03 -6.85
CA ASN A 294 17.32 -4.58 -7.00
C ASN A 294 18.30 -3.88 -6.06
N LYS A 295 19.32 -3.22 -6.63
CA LYS A 295 20.40 -2.58 -5.86
C LYS A 295 19.91 -1.40 -5.02
N ILE A 296 18.77 -0.79 -5.37
CA ILE A 296 18.18 0.31 -4.60
C ILE A 296 17.49 -0.21 -3.33
N GLU A 297 16.78 -1.34 -3.45
CA GLU A 297 16.00 -1.89 -2.33
C GLU A 297 16.79 -2.89 -1.47
N ASN A 298 17.97 -3.34 -1.91
CA ASN A 298 18.66 -4.52 -1.37
C ASN A 298 17.75 -5.74 -1.26
N LYS A 299 16.79 -5.87 -2.19
CA LYS A 299 15.80 -6.96 -2.22
C LYS A 299 16.12 -7.94 -3.32
N LYS A 300 16.00 -9.22 -2.97
CA LYS A 300 16.21 -10.37 -3.85
C LYS A 300 14.90 -11.09 -4.15
N SER A 301 14.66 -11.39 -5.41
CA SER A 301 13.62 -12.30 -5.90
C SER A 301 14.27 -13.54 -6.50
N GLU A 302 13.66 -14.71 -6.32
CA GLU A 302 14.20 -15.95 -6.87
C GLU A 302 13.07 -16.83 -7.42
N LYS A 303 13.29 -17.43 -8.59
CA LYS A 303 12.44 -18.50 -9.13
C LYS A 303 13.33 -19.67 -9.53
N LYS A 304 12.94 -20.87 -9.09
CA LYS A 304 13.59 -22.13 -9.47
C LYS A 304 12.63 -22.97 -10.31
N LEU A 305 13.10 -23.39 -11.48
CA LEU A 305 12.36 -24.20 -12.46
C LEU A 305 13.10 -25.51 -12.67
N LYS A 306 12.37 -26.62 -12.74
CA LYS A 306 12.93 -27.91 -13.17
C LYS A 306 12.52 -28.16 -14.61
N PHE A 307 13.43 -28.69 -15.40
CA PHE A 307 13.17 -29.02 -16.78
C PHE A 307 14.01 -30.21 -17.22
N ASP A 308 13.52 -30.93 -18.21
CA ASP A 308 14.30 -31.91 -18.95
C ASP A 308 14.78 -31.28 -20.25
N PHE A 309 15.90 -31.75 -20.76
CA PHE A 309 16.41 -31.37 -22.08
C PHE A 309 16.38 -32.57 -23.00
#